data_AF-A0A9P4H3M9-F1
#
_entry.id   AF-A0A9P4H3M9-F1
#
_cell.length_a   1.000
_cell.length_b   1.000
_cell.length_c   1.000
_cell.angle_alpha   90.00
_cell.angle_beta   90.00
_cell.angle_gamma   90.00
#
_symmetry.space_group_name_H-M   'P 1'
#
loop_
_entity.id
_entity.type
_entity.pdbx_description
1 polymer ?
#
loop_
_entity_poly.entity_id
_entity_poly.type
_entity_poly.pdbx_seq_one_letter_code
_entity_poly.pdbx_strand_id
1 'polypeptide(L)'
;VLPSLLRYVDHDLMRNSAAHNHPPSSHATCNICLKPWNSTIDPAYLNGTSEAAPSQYSVTTTFLPLEPCGHWVHYTCLIWLATRSHDRKGKCPTCGMQLFEWEGITALTLATRSSLNIATFVSRAIKERGQPPSLRSDMAVYEMDCEVIETMIHSQFFLHLGKPPKNADRSPDLVQCFYDVLNALQRMGKPVSGWLQYKTETGYALWCALVAIKMRRYLVEGHNTIQNTEAWRQFEDGRKVLQTNILAEVH
;
A
#
# COMPACT_ATOMS: atom_id res chain seq x y z
N VAL A 1 8.49 -8.79 17.82
CA VAL A 1 8.54 -8.06 16.53
C VAL A 1 7.16 -7.47 16.30
N LEU A 2 7.06 -6.22 15.86
CA LEU A 2 5.77 -5.61 15.55
C LEU A 2 5.23 -6.16 14.22
N PRO A 3 3.92 -6.39 14.08
CA PRO A 3 3.33 -6.83 12.80
C PRO A 3 3.46 -5.72 11.75
N SER A 4 3.40 -6.08 10.47
CA SER A 4 3.17 -5.10 9.41
C SER A 4 1.77 -4.48 9.60
N LEU A 5 1.57 -3.25 9.11
CA LEU A 5 0.24 -2.61 9.16
C LEU A 5 -0.84 -3.49 8.51
N LEU A 6 -0.52 -4.17 7.41
CA LEU A 6 -1.48 -5.04 6.72
C LEU A 6 -1.91 -6.23 7.60
N ARG A 7 -0.95 -6.94 8.21
CA ARG A 7 -1.22 -8.02 9.17
C ARG A 7 -2.01 -7.55 10.38
N TYR A 8 -1.63 -6.40 10.95
CA TYR A 8 -2.33 -5.84 12.10
C TYR A 8 -3.81 -5.60 11.79
N VAL A 9 -4.10 -5.03 10.61
CA VAL A 9 -5.46 -4.70 10.21
C VAL A 9 -6.28 -5.94 9.83
N ASP A 10 -5.70 -6.85 9.04
CA ASP A 10 -6.44 -7.96 8.43
C ASP A 10 -6.50 -9.22 9.30
N HIS A 11 -5.58 -9.36 10.25
CA HIS A 11 -5.56 -10.48 11.19
C HIS A 11 -5.79 -9.99 12.62
N ASP A 12 -4.89 -9.17 13.19
CA ASP A 12 -4.92 -8.90 14.64
C ASP A 12 -6.22 -8.21 15.07
N LEU A 13 -6.64 -7.16 14.37
CA LEU A 13 -7.93 -6.49 14.64
C LEU A 13 -9.14 -7.38 14.36
N MET A 14 -8.99 -8.38 13.47
CA MET A 14 -10.07 -9.28 13.09
C MET A 14 -10.24 -10.48 14.05
N ARG A 15 -9.25 -10.77 14.91
CA ARG A 15 -9.31 -11.88 15.88
C ARG A 15 -10.51 -11.78 16.82
N ASN A 16 -10.90 -10.57 17.19
CA ASN A 16 -12.04 -10.31 18.06
C ASN A 16 -13.15 -9.54 17.33
N SER A 17 -13.55 -10.07 16.17
CA SER A 17 -14.63 -9.49 15.36
C SER A 17 -15.96 -9.40 16.12
N ALA A 18 -16.19 -10.26 17.10
CA ALA A 18 -17.37 -10.20 17.98
C ALA A 18 -17.45 -8.92 18.83
N ALA A 19 -16.32 -8.29 19.13
CA ALA A 19 -16.31 -7.02 19.86
C ALA A 19 -16.56 -5.81 18.96
N HIS A 20 -16.43 -5.94 17.64
CA HIS A 20 -16.55 -4.80 16.72
C HIS A 20 -17.91 -4.12 16.88
N ASN A 21 -17.92 -2.79 16.87
CA ASN A 21 -19.14 -1.98 17.08
C ASN A 21 -19.81 -2.15 18.46
N HIS A 22 -19.12 -2.76 19.44
CA HIS A 22 -19.61 -2.91 20.82
C HIS A 22 -18.62 -2.30 21.82
N PRO A 23 -18.36 -0.98 21.76
CA PRO A 23 -17.47 -0.34 22.72
C PRO A 23 -18.04 -0.43 24.16
N PRO A 24 -17.18 -0.42 25.19
CA PRO A 24 -17.62 -0.53 26.59
C PRO A 24 -18.60 0.56 27.04
N SER A 25 -18.64 1.70 26.37
CA SER A 25 -19.56 2.80 26.63
C SER A 25 -20.37 3.13 25.39
N SER A 26 -21.68 3.31 25.56
CA SER A 26 -22.60 3.79 24.51
C SER A 26 -22.23 5.19 24.00
N HIS A 27 -21.50 5.97 24.80
CA HIS A 27 -21.01 7.30 24.48
C HIS A 27 -19.57 7.31 23.95
N ALA A 28 -19.01 6.16 23.57
CA ALA A 28 -17.67 6.10 23.03
C ALA A 28 -17.53 6.98 21.77
N THR A 29 -16.46 7.76 21.74
CA THR A 29 -16.09 8.62 20.61
C THR A 29 -14.73 8.20 20.06
N CYS A 30 -14.55 8.42 18.76
CA CYS A 30 -13.28 8.16 18.10
C CYS A 30 -12.30 9.31 18.37
N ASN A 31 -11.12 9.02 18.92
CA ASN A 31 -10.11 10.04 19.21
C ASN A 31 -9.43 10.65 17.96
N ILE A 32 -9.81 10.23 16.76
CA ILE A 32 -9.30 10.79 15.50
C ILE A 32 -10.29 11.78 14.91
N CYS A 33 -11.56 11.38 14.71
CA CYS A 33 -12.58 12.24 14.10
C CYS A 33 -13.51 12.92 15.12
N LEU A 34 -13.39 12.57 16.41
CA LEU A 34 -14.21 13.05 17.54
C LEU A 34 -15.71 12.75 17.41
N LYS A 35 -16.11 11.91 16.45
CA LYS A 35 -17.49 11.48 16.27
C LYS A 35 -17.84 10.27 17.16
N PRO A 36 -19.12 10.10 17.55
CA PRO A 36 -19.61 8.89 18.17
C PRO A 36 -19.29 7.63 17.37
N TRP A 37 -19.10 6.51 18.06
CA TRP A 37 -18.72 5.23 17.45
C TRP A 37 -19.64 4.76 16.32
N ASN A 38 -20.94 5.04 16.43
CA ASN A 38 -21.97 4.66 15.45
C ASN A 38 -22.22 5.71 14.36
N SER A 39 -21.43 6.79 14.32
CA SER A 39 -21.59 7.84 13.31
C SER A 39 -20.98 7.46 11.98
N THR A 40 -21.57 7.97 10.90
CA THR A 40 -20.97 7.87 9.56
C THR A 40 -19.78 8.82 9.41
N ILE A 41 -18.80 8.40 8.62
CA ILE A 41 -17.62 9.18 8.30
C ILE A 41 -17.74 9.66 6.86
N ASP A 42 -17.51 10.96 6.66
CA ASP A 42 -17.33 11.54 5.34
C ASP A 42 -15.84 11.43 4.97
N PRO A 43 -15.46 10.65 3.95
CA PRO A 43 -14.07 10.57 3.49
C PRO A 43 -13.51 11.94 3.04
N ALA A 44 -14.36 12.87 2.59
CA ALA A 44 -13.93 14.22 2.21
C ALA A 44 -13.41 15.01 3.42
N TYR A 45 -14.04 14.84 4.59
CA TYR A 45 -13.57 15.44 5.85
C TYR A 45 -12.16 14.95 6.19
N LEU A 46 -11.93 13.65 6.05
CA LEU A 46 -10.62 13.05 6.26
C LEU A 46 -9.60 13.57 5.23
N ASN A 47 -10.00 13.77 3.98
CA ASN A 47 -9.08 14.27 2.95
C ASN A 47 -8.70 15.75 3.10
N GLY A 48 -9.32 16.49 4.04
CA GLY A 48 -9.01 17.90 4.28
C GLY A 48 -9.51 18.82 3.16
N THR A 49 -10.37 18.32 2.27
CA THR A 49 -11.03 19.10 1.22
C THR A 49 -12.28 19.75 1.80
N SER A 50 -12.09 20.73 2.69
CA SER A 50 -13.18 21.42 3.40
C SER A 50 -14.06 22.30 2.50
N GLU A 51 -13.70 22.46 1.23
CA GLU A 51 -14.45 23.26 0.24
C GLU A 51 -15.33 22.42 -0.69
N ALA A 52 -15.29 21.08 -0.58
CA ALA A 52 -16.20 20.24 -1.32
C ALA A 52 -17.58 20.26 -0.66
N ALA A 53 -18.63 20.53 -1.45
CA ALA A 53 -20.03 20.32 -1.06
C ALA A 53 -20.19 18.98 -0.32
N PRO A 54 -21.09 18.86 0.68
CA PRO A 54 -21.28 17.63 1.44
C PRO A 54 -21.34 16.45 0.48
N SER A 55 -20.34 15.57 0.56
CA SER A 55 -20.27 14.45 -0.36
C SER A 55 -21.50 13.58 -0.08
N GLN A 56 -22.22 13.16 -1.11
CA GLN A 56 -23.38 12.27 -0.98
C GLN A 56 -23.00 10.87 -0.42
N TYR A 57 -21.75 10.66 0.00
CA TYR A 57 -21.16 9.36 0.29
C TYR A 57 -20.57 9.33 1.70
N SER A 58 -21.42 9.48 2.71
CA SER A 58 -21.03 9.13 4.08
C SER A 58 -20.97 7.60 4.22
N VAL A 59 -19.87 7.08 4.74
CA VAL A 59 -19.65 5.63 4.87
C VAL A 59 -19.74 5.24 6.35
N THR A 60 -20.54 4.21 6.64
CA THR A 60 -20.50 3.52 7.93
C THR A 60 -19.23 2.68 7.98
N THR A 61 -18.44 2.87 9.03
CA THR A 61 -17.15 2.20 9.20
C THR A 61 -17.15 1.45 10.51
N THR A 62 -16.50 0.29 10.55
CA THR A 62 -16.42 -0.54 11.74
C THR A 62 -15.68 0.20 12.84
N PHE A 63 -16.23 0.21 14.05
CA PHE A 63 -15.55 0.72 15.24
C PHE A 63 -14.82 -0.44 15.94
N LEU A 64 -13.50 -0.32 16.05
CA LEU A 64 -12.60 -1.42 16.37
C LEU A 64 -11.84 -1.14 17.67
N PRO A 65 -11.68 -2.14 18.56
CA PRO A 65 -10.69 -2.07 19.64
C PRO A 65 -9.28 -2.28 19.08
N LEU A 66 -8.35 -1.41 19.45
CA LEU A 66 -6.93 -1.52 19.08
C LEU A 66 -6.21 -2.43 20.05
N GLU A 67 -5.59 -3.50 19.55
CA GLU A 67 -4.74 -4.35 20.37
C GLU A 67 -3.30 -3.84 20.45
N PRO A 68 -2.60 -4.00 21.59
CA PRO A 68 -3.08 -4.59 22.84
C PRO A 68 -3.73 -3.56 23.79
N CYS A 69 -3.80 -2.29 23.42
CA CYS A 69 -4.14 -1.21 24.36
C CYS A 69 -5.64 -1.06 24.70
N GLY A 70 -6.54 -1.69 23.94
CA GLY A 70 -8.00 -1.65 24.15
C GLY A 70 -8.68 -0.33 23.79
N HIS A 71 -7.96 0.67 23.26
CA HIS A 71 -8.57 1.93 22.82
C HIS A 71 -9.33 1.75 21.51
N TRP A 72 -10.41 2.50 21.31
CA TRP A 72 -11.29 2.30 20.17
C TRP A 72 -11.17 3.40 19.13
N VAL A 73 -11.23 3.00 17.86
CA VAL A 73 -11.22 3.92 16.71
C VAL A 73 -12.08 3.39 15.59
N HIS A 74 -12.53 4.28 14.71
CA HIS A 74 -13.10 3.89 13.43
C HIS A 74 -12.00 3.32 12.53
N TYR A 75 -12.28 2.20 11.85
CA TYR A 75 -11.37 1.56 10.90
C TYR A 75 -10.81 2.57 9.89
N THR A 76 -11.69 3.33 9.24
CA THR A 76 -11.28 4.31 8.22
C THR A 76 -10.40 5.41 8.81
N CYS A 77 -10.63 5.81 10.07
CA CYS A 77 -9.77 6.77 10.76
C CYS A 77 -8.39 6.20 11.05
N LEU A 78 -8.28 4.92 11.41
CA LEU A 78 -6.99 4.26 11.61
C LEU A 78 -6.18 4.23 10.30
N ILE A 79 -6.79 3.80 9.20
CA ILE A 79 -6.13 3.78 7.89
C ILE A 79 -5.74 5.19 7.47
N TRP A 80 -6.65 6.15 7.66
CA TRP A 80 -6.36 7.55 7.42
C TRP A 80 -5.15 8.05 8.20
N LEU A 81 -5.05 7.74 9.51
CA LEU A 81 -3.92 8.17 10.32
C LEU A 81 -2.61 7.55 9.82
N ALA A 82 -2.65 6.27 9.41
CA ALA A 82 -1.50 5.58 8.83
C ALA A 82 -1.04 6.16 7.48
N THR A 83 -1.91 6.88 6.76
CA THR A 83 -1.60 7.52 5.47
C THR A 83 -1.22 9.00 5.60
N ARG A 84 -1.10 9.52 6.82
CA ARG A 84 -0.57 10.87 7.06
C ARG A 84 0.91 10.82 7.48
N SER A 85 1.71 11.74 6.96
CA SER A 85 3.05 12.07 7.43
C SER A 85 2.95 12.75 8.78
N HIS A 86 2.81 11.92 9.80
CA HIS A 86 2.82 12.29 11.20
C HIS A 86 3.62 11.23 11.96
N ASP A 87 4.34 11.63 13.00
CA ASP A 87 5.11 10.74 13.89
C ASP A 87 4.26 9.69 14.65
N ARG A 88 2.94 9.70 14.42
CA ARG A 88 1.95 8.82 15.04
C ARG A 88 1.38 7.77 14.08
N LYS A 89 1.84 7.70 12.82
CA LYS A 89 1.34 6.82 11.76
C LYS A 89 1.43 5.30 12.02
N GLY A 90 2.08 4.88 13.12
CA GLY A 90 2.10 3.49 13.61
C GLY A 90 1.67 3.32 15.06
N LYS A 91 1.07 4.36 15.66
CA LYS A 91 0.82 4.43 17.10
C LYS A 91 -0.67 4.60 17.41
N CYS A 92 -1.07 4.16 18.59
CA CYS A 92 -2.39 4.44 19.14
C CYS A 92 -2.59 5.97 19.27
N PRO A 93 -3.68 6.53 18.72
CA PRO A 93 -3.97 7.97 18.82
C PRO A 93 -4.32 8.41 20.24
N THR A 94 -4.64 7.49 21.14
CA THR A 94 -4.97 7.79 22.54
C THR A 94 -3.73 7.75 23.43
N CYS A 95 -3.07 6.60 23.53
CA CYS A 95 -1.96 6.41 24.48
C CYS A 95 -0.56 6.49 23.85
N GLY A 96 -0.44 6.58 22.52
CA GLY A 96 0.85 6.65 21.83
C GLY A 96 1.62 5.32 21.74
N MET A 97 1.06 4.21 22.23
CA MET A 97 1.65 2.87 22.09
C MET A 97 1.88 2.50 20.63
N GLN A 98 3.04 1.94 20.30
CA GLN A 98 3.33 1.43 18.96
C GLN A 98 2.52 0.16 18.69
N LEU A 99 1.77 0.14 17.59
CA LEU A 99 0.84 -0.95 17.24
C LEU A 99 1.42 -1.89 16.17
N PHE A 100 2.08 -1.32 15.16
CA PHE A 100 2.62 -2.03 14.02
C PHE A 100 3.89 -1.35 13.50
N GLU A 101 4.71 -2.05 12.73
CA GLU A 101 5.80 -1.43 11.96
C GLU A 101 5.18 -0.71 10.76
N TRP A 102 5.42 0.60 10.66
CA TRP A 102 4.91 1.37 9.54
C TRP A 102 5.83 1.23 8.32
N GLU A 103 5.23 0.84 7.20
CA GLU A 103 5.86 0.75 5.89
C GLU A 103 4.97 1.42 4.86
N GLY A 104 5.57 2.22 3.97
CA GLY A 104 4.84 2.97 2.98
C GLY A 104 3.95 2.10 2.12
N ILE A 105 4.48 0.95 1.68
CA ILE A 105 3.77 0.10 0.73
C ILE A 105 2.53 -0.55 1.35
N THR A 106 2.57 -0.92 2.63
CA THR A 106 1.39 -1.45 3.34
C THR A 106 0.34 -0.37 3.55
N ALA A 107 0.75 0.86 3.89
CA ALA A 107 -0.15 1.99 4.01
C ALA A 107 -0.77 2.37 2.66
N LEU A 108 0.00 2.33 1.58
CA LEU A 108 -0.45 2.52 0.21
C LEU A 108 -1.51 1.48 -0.17
N THR A 109 -1.24 0.20 0.07
CA THR A 109 -2.19 -0.90 -0.20
C THR A 109 -3.52 -0.67 0.52
N LEU A 110 -3.48 -0.32 1.81
CA LEU A 110 -4.70 -0.06 2.59
C LEU A 110 -5.42 1.23 2.18
N ALA A 111 -4.67 2.26 1.78
CA ALA A 111 -5.25 3.49 1.26
C ALA A 111 -6.04 3.22 -0.02
N THR A 112 -5.42 2.49 -0.97
CA THR A 112 -6.06 2.08 -2.22
C THR A 112 -7.29 1.22 -1.96
N ARG A 113 -7.19 0.22 -1.05
CA ARG A 113 -8.31 -0.65 -0.69
C ARG A 113 -9.48 0.11 -0.04
N SER A 114 -9.18 1.19 0.67
CA SER A 114 -10.18 1.99 1.41
C SER A 114 -10.62 3.24 0.66
N SER A 115 -10.21 3.42 -0.60
CA SER A 115 -10.45 4.63 -1.42
C SER A 115 -10.05 5.93 -0.71
N LEU A 116 -8.97 5.88 0.08
CA LEU A 116 -8.42 7.05 0.77
C LEU A 116 -7.34 7.68 -0.09
N ASN A 117 -7.40 9.01 -0.23
CA ASN A 117 -6.36 9.75 -0.93
C ASN A 117 -5.07 9.73 -0.12
N ILE A 118 -3.98 9.42 -0.81
CA ILE A 118 -2.63 9.60 -0.32
C ILE A 118 -2.41 11.10 -0.17
N ALA A 119 -2.05 11.56 1.02
CA ALA A 119 -1.83 12.98 1.23
C ALA A 119 -0.66 13.46 0.35
N THR A 120 -0.92 14.40 -0.55
CA THR A 120 0.11 15.10 -1.31
C THR A 120 0.81 16.09 -0.37
N PHE A 121 1.91 15.64 0.25
CA PHE A 121 2.71 16.41 1.19
C PHE A 121 3.47 17.55 0.51
N VAL A 122 2.78 18.62 0.12
CA VAL A 122 3.48 19.81 -0.41
C VAL A 122 3.53 20.97 0.58
N SER A 123 2.57 21.18 1.50
CA SER A 123 2.34 22.59 1.92
C SER A 123 2.22 22.98 3.39
N ARG A 124 2.62 22.17 4.39
CA ARG A 124 2.67 22.67 5.80
C ARG A 124 4.07 22.91 6.35
N ALA A 125 4.99 21.96 6.26
CA ALA A 125 6.35 22.16 6.78
C ALA A 125 7.14 23.28 6.05
N ILE A 126 6.86 23.49 4.76
CA ILE A 126 7.54 24.52 3.95
C ILE A 126 7.09 25.93 4.36
N LYS A 127 5.84 26.11 4.81
CA LYS A 127 5.37 27.43 5.29
C LYS A 127 6.02 27.87 6.60
N GLU A 128 6.53 26.95 7.41
CA GLU A 128 7.06 27.28 8.75
C GLU A 128 8.60 27.39 8.82
N ARG A 129 9.35 26.92 7.82
CA ARG A 129 10.84 26.85 7.93
C ARG A 129 11.67 27.54 6.85
N GLY A 130 11.06 28.22 5.87
CA GLY A 130 11.81 29.01 4.89
C GLY A 130 12.86 28.22 4.09
N GLN A 131 12.71 26.89 4.00
CA GLN A 131 13.64 26.06 3.24
C GLN A 131 13.42 26.25 1.73
N PRO A 132 14.51 26.25 0.94
CA PRO A 132 14.42 26.41 -0.51
C PRO A 132 13.57 25.28 -1.13
N PRO A 133 12.84 25.58 -2.21
CA PRO A 133 11.76 24.73 -2.75
C PRO A 133 12.22 23.46 -3.49
N SER A 134 13.35 22.83 -3.12
CA SER A 134 13.79 21.57 -3.73
C SER A 134 13.16 20.32 -3.10
N LEU A 135 12.21 20.48 -2.18
CA LEU A 135 11.43 19.37 -1.62
C LEU A 135 10.45 18.85 -2.67
N ARG A 136 10.91 17.91 -3.50
CA ARG A 136 10.02 17.09 -4.33
C ARG A 136 8.98 16.44 -3.43
N SER A 137 7.71 16.51 -3.82
CA SER A 137 6.62 15.87 -3.08
C SER A 137 6.84 14.36 -3.03
N ASP A 138 6.44 13.71 -1.92
CA ASP A 138 6.53 12.25 -1.81
C ASP A 138 5.79 11.53 -2.96
N MET A 139 4.74 12.16 -3.50
CA MET A 139 4.00 11.68 -4.67
C MET A 139 4.85 11.75 -5.94
N ALA A 140 5.56 12.84 -6.19
CA ALA A 140 6.45 12.95 -7.34
C ALA A 140 7.59 11.92 -7.28
N VAL A 141 8.09 11.62 -6.07
CA VAL A 141 9.09 10.55 -5.89
C VAL A 141 8.48 9.17 -6.14
N TYR A 142 7.24 8.94 -5.70
CA TYR A 142 6.49 7.71 -6.01
C TYR A 142 6.29 7.52 -7.52
N GLU A 143 5.86 8.57 -8.22
CA GLU A 143 5.65 8.56 -9.68
C GLU A 143 6.96 8.27 -10.43
N MET A 144 8.05 8.92 -10.01
CA MET A 144 9.38 8.66 -10.55
C MET A 144 9.84 7.22 -10.34
N ASP A 145 9.62 6.64 -9.15
CA ASP A 145 9.91 5.21 -8.92
C ASP A 145 9.06 4.30 -9.82
N CYS A 146 7.79 4.65 -10.03
CA CYS A 146 6.91 3.91 -10.96
C CYS A 146 7.41 3.96 -12.40
N GLU A 147 7.88 5.11 -12.87
CA GLU A 147 8.48 5.28 -14.20
C GLU A 147 9.76 4.46 -14.36
N VAL A 148 10.61 4.43 -13.31
CA VAL A 148 11.82 3.59 -13.30
C VAL A 148 11.46 2.10 -13.38
N ILE A 149 10.43 1.65 -12.67
CA ILE A 149 9.95 0.25 -12.77
C ILE A 149 9.56 -0.06 -14.22
N GLU A 150 8.77 0.80 -14.86
CA GLU A 150 8.31 0.60 -16.24
C GLU A 150 9.47 0.61 -17.25
N THR A 151 10.45 1.50 -17.06
CA THR A 151 11.68 1.55 -17.87
C THR A 151 12.49 0.27 -17.71
N MET A 152 12.62 -0.26 -16.50
CA MET A 152 13.33 -1.52 -16.25
C MET A 152 12.60 -2.71 -16.84
N ILE A 153 11.27 -2.78 -16.74
CA ILE A 153 10.46 -3.81 -17.39
C ILE A 153 10.70 -3.80 -18.89
N HIS A 154 10.59 -2.63 -19.53
CA HIS A 154 10.82 -2.49 -20.96
C HIS A 154 12.21 -2.98 -21.36
N SER A 155 13.26 -2.47 -20.69
CA SER A 155 14.64 -2.83 -20.99
C SER A 155 14.91 -4.33 -20.84
N GLN A 156 14.51 -4.93 -19.71
CA GLN A 156 14.73 -6.36 -19.46
C GLN A 156 13.92 -7.24 -20.40
N PHE A 157 12.69 -6.86 -20.73
CA PHE A 157 11.86 -7.63 -21.65
C PHE A 157 12.54 -7.78 -23.02
N PHE A 158 13.04 -6.68 -23.61
CA PHE A 158 13.76 -6.76 -24.89
C PHE A 158 15.08 -7.51 -24.81
N LEU A 159 15.80 -7.42 -23.69
CA LEU A 159 16.98 -8.26 -23.46
C LEU A 159 16.63 -9.75 -23.45
N HIS A 160 15.49 -10.12 -22.87
CA HIS A 160 15.01 -11.51 -22.84
C HIS A 160 14.44 -12.00 -24.17
N LEU A 161 13.87 -11.11 -24.99
CA LEU A 161 13.49 -11.45 -26.37
C LEU A 161 14.70 -11.82 -27.25
N GLY A 162 15.88 -11.24 -26.98
CA GLY A 162 17.11 -11.54 -27.71
C GLY A 162 17.83 -12.83 -27.25
N LYS A 163 17.40 -13.45 -26.14
CA LYS A 163 17.99 -14.69 -25.63
C LYS A 163 17.41 -15.91 -26.36
N PRO A 164 18.15 -17.04 -26.44
CA PRO A 164 17.59 -18.30 -26.91
C PRO A 164 16.32 -18.65 -26.12
N PRO A 165 15.22 -19.03 -26.79
CA PRO A 165 13.97 -19.32 -26.09
C PRO A 165 14.11 -20.55 -25.20
N LYS A 166 13.58 -20.46 -23.98
CA LYS A 166 13.54 -21.56 -23.01
C LYS A 166 12.30 -22.44 -23.17
N ASN A 167 11.20 -21.85 -23.61
CA ASN A 167 9.90 -22.51 -23.70
C ASN A 167 9.69 -23.18 -25.06
N ALA A 168 8.83 -24.19 -25.11
CA ALA A 168 8.61 -25.00 -26.32
C ALA A 168 7.96 -24.19 -27.47
N ASP A 169 7.14 -23.20 -27.11
CA ASP A 169 6.48 -22.28 -28.03
C ASP A 169 7.37 -21.10 -28.48
N ARG A 170 8.66 -21.15 -28.14
CA ARG A 170 9.66 -20.12 -28.41
C ARG A 170 9.42 -18.77 -27.70
N SER A 171 8.58 -18.73 -26.67
CA SER A 171 8.38 -17.53 -25.84
C SER A 171 9.57 -17.23 -24.92
N PRO A 172 9.82 -15.96 -24.55
CA PRO A 172 10.91 -15.56 -23.65
C PRO A 172 10.69 -16.08 -22.21
N ASP A 173 11.74 -16.15 -21.39
CA ASP A 173 11.58 -16.50 -19.97
C ASP A 173 11.10 -15.29 -19.15
N LEU A 174 9.77 -15.11 -19.07
CA LEU A 174 9.16 -13.99 -18.33
C LEU A 174 9.40 -14.08 -16.82
N VAL A 175 9.58 -15.27 -16.25
CA VAL A 175 9.87 -15.45 -14.83
C VAL A 175 11.28 -14.92 -14.53
N GLN A 176 12.27 -15.31 -15.32
CA GLN A 176 13.63 -14.76 -15.18
C GLN A 176 13.66 -13.26 -15.50
N CYS A 177 12.89 -12.78 -16.49
CA CYS A 177 12.75 -11.36 -16.77
C CYS A 177 12.25 -10.57 -15.55
N PHE A 178 11.24 -11.08 -14.83
CA PHE A 178 10.75 -10.47 -13.60
C PHE A 178 11.85 -10.36 -12.51
N TYR A 179 12.59 -11.45 -12.28
CA TYR A 179 13.69 -11.41 -11.30
C TYR A 179 14.84 -10.49 -11.73
N ASP A 180 15.17 -10.43 -13.02
CA ASP A 180 16.18 -9.51 -13.54
C ASP A 180 15.76 -8.04 -13.38
N VAL A 181 14.46 -7.72 -13.52
CA VAL A 181 13.89 -6.40 -13.19
C VAL A 181 14.08 -6.09 -11.71
N LEU A 182 13.71 -7.02 -10.81
CA LEU A 182 13.89 -6.81 -9.36
C LEU A 182 15.36 -6.59 -8.99
N ASN A 183 16.27 -7.39 -9.54
CA ASN A 183 17.71 -7.26 -9.32
C ASN A 183 18.24 -5.92 -9.84
N ALA A 184 17.77 -5.46 -10.99
CA ALA A 184 18.13 -4.14 -11.52
C ALA A 184 17.67 -3.01 -10.58
N LEU A 185 16.41 -3.06 -10.13
CA LEU A 185 15.85 -2.10 -9.18
C LEU A 185 16.62 -2.08 -7.86
N GLN A 186 16.98 -3.25 -7.33
CA GLN A 186 17.77 -3.36 -6.10
C GLN A 186 19.16 -2.74 -6.25
N ARG A 187 19.87 -3.00 -7.36
CA ARG A 187 21.17 -2.37 -7.64
C ARG A 187 21.10 -0.85 -7.77
N MET A 188 19.95 -0.33 -8.20
CA MET A 188 19.67 1.10 -8.27
C MET A 188 19.25 1.71 -6.92
N GLY A 189 19.17 0.92 -5.85
CA GLY A 189 18.71 1.39 -4.53
C GLY A 189 17.23 1.77 -4.52
N LYS A 190 16.39 1.09 -5.30
CA LYS A 190 14.94 1.31 -5.34
C LYS A 190 14.18 0.41 -4.36
N PRO A 191 13.02 0.85 -3.85
CA PRO A 191 12.41 2.17 -4.07
C PRO A 191 13.04 3.28 -3.21
N VAL A 192 13.00 4.52 -3.73
CA VAL A 192 13.38 5.73 -2.98
C VAL A 192 12.18 6.33 -2.26
N SER A 193 10.99 6.24 -2.87
CA SER A 193 9.76 6.80 -2.33
C SER A 193 9.39 6.18 -0.99
N GLY A 194 9.12 7.04 0.01
CA GLY A 194 8.62 6.63 1.30
C GLY A 194 7.31 5.83 1.24
N TRP A 195 6.53 5.95 0.16
CA TRP A 195 5.29 5.19 -0.09
C TRP A 195 5.51 3.79 -0.63
N LEU A 196 6.68 3.49 -1.17
CA LEU A 196 7.03 2.16 -1.68
C LEU A 196 8.05 1.47 -0.78
N GLN A 197 8.66 2.19 0.15
CA GLN A 197 9.58 1.64 1.13
C GLN A 197 8.93 0.54 1.98
N TYR A 198 9.75 -0.46 2.27
CA TYR A 198 9.43 -1.63 3.07
C TYR A 198 10.62 -2.00 3.96
N LYS A 199 10.34 -2.83 4.96
CA LYS A 199 11.24 -3.35 5.99
C LYS A 199 10.89 -4.78 6.41
N THR A 200 9.64 -5.20 6.22
CA THR A 200 9.14 -6.54 6.57
C THR A 200 9.08 -7.44 5.33
N GLU A 201 8.93 -8.74 5.55
CA GLU A 201 8.72 -9.71 4.47
C GLU A 201 7.41 -9.46 3.73
N THR A 202 6.33 -9.11 4.45
CA THR A 202 5.06 -8.68 3.83
C THR A 202 5.27 -7.46 2.93
N GLY A 203 6.02 -6.45 3.40
CA GLY A 203 6.31 -5.26 2.61
C GLY A 203 7.12 -5.57 1.35
N TYR A 204 8.13 -6.44 1.45
CA TYR A 204 8.89 -6.91 0.29
C TYR A 204 8.00 -7.68 -0.71
N ALA A 205 7.13 -8.57 -0.21
CA ALA A 205 6.20 -9.32 -1.07
C ALA A 205 5.21 -8.40 -1.80
N LEU A 206 4.71 -7.35 -1.13
CA LEU A 206 3.88 -6.31 -1.76
C LEU A 206 4.66 -5.53 -2.83
N TRP A 207 5.96 -5.27 -2.60
CA TRP A 207 6.82 -4.61 -3.59
C TRP A 207 6.98 -5.47 -4.84
N CYS A 208 7.28 -6.76 -4.67
CA CYS A 208 7.29 -7.72 -5.76
C CYS A 208 5.95 -7.76 -6.50
N ALA A 209 4.83 -7.69 -5.77
CA ALA A 209 3.50 -7.73 -6.36
C ALA A 209 3.21 -6.47 -7.21
N LEU A 210 3.62 -5.29 -6.74
CA LEU A 210 3.53 -4.05 -7.52
C LEU A 210 4.30 -4.14 -8.83
N VAL A 211 5.56 -4.61 -8.79
CA VAL A 211 6.39 -4.79 -9.98
C VAL A 211 5.74 -5.79 -10.93
N ALA A 212 5.20 -6.89 -10.42
CA ALA A 212 4.50 -7.89 -11.22
C ALA A 212 3.21 -7.35 -11.86
N ILE A 213 2.43 -6.53 -11.14
CA ILE A 213 1.24 -5.85 -11.68
C ILE A 213 1.62 -4.91 -12.83
N LYS A 214 2.68 -4.11 -12.65
CA LYS A 214 3.18 -3.22 -13.72
C LYS A 214 3.69 -3.99 -14.92
N MET A 215 4.46 -5.06 -14.70
CA MET A 215 4.95 -5.92 -15.77
C MET A 215 3.81 -6.58 -16.54
N ARG A 216 2.82 -7.12 -15.83
CA ARG A 216 1.61 -7.66 -16.44
C ARG A 216 0.91 -6.63 -17.33
N ARG A 217 0.70 -5.41 -16.82
CA ARG A 217 0.04 -4.34 -17.59
C ARG A 217 0.83 -4.00 -18.85
N TYR A 218 2.14 -3.81 -18.74
CA TYR A 218 3.04 -3.58 -19.87
C TYR A 218 2.93 -4.67 -20.95
N LEU A 219 2.93 -5.94 -20.54
CA LEU A 219 2.82 -7.09 -21.43
C LEU A 219 1.43 -7.17 -22.11
N VAL A 220 0.35 -6.91 -21.36
CA VAL A 220 -1.02 -6.96 -21.89
C VAL A 220 -1.29 -5.84 -22.88
N GLU A 221 -0.87 -4.62 -22.55
CA GLU A 221 -1.15 -3.42 -23.34
C GLU A 221 -0.21 -3.31 -24.56
N GLY A 222 1.07 -3.67 -24.42
CA GLY A 222 2.08 -3.50 -25.47
C GLY A 222 2.41 -4.75 -26.28
N HIS A 223 2.17 -5.95 -25.74
CA HIS A 223 2.66 -7.22 -26.28
C HIS A 223 1.61 -8.33 -26.20
N ASN A 224 0.37 -8.02 -26.56
CA ASN A 224 -0.80 -8.87 -26.33
C ASN A 224 -0.67 -10.34 -26.80
N THR A 225 0.14 -10.62 -27.82
CA THR A 225 0.42 -11.99 -28.31
C THR A 225 1.05 -12.88 -27.24
N ILE A 226 1.74 -12.30 -26.26
CA ILE A 226 2.38 -13.03 -25.17
C ILE A 226 1.37 -13.78 -24.30
N GLN A 227 0.12 -13.32 -24.22
CA GLN A 227 -0.89 -13.90 -23.32
C GLN A 227 -1.24 -15.37 -23.63
N ASN A 228 -0.98 -15.80 -24.86
CA ASN A 228 -1.25 -17.17 -25.30
C ASN A 228 -0.02 -18.10 -25.18
N THR A 229 1.05 -17.63 -24.53
CA THR A 229 2.32 -18.37 -24.44
C THR A 229 2.46 -19.17 -23.15
N GLU A 230 3.38 -20.14 -23.17
CA GLU A 230 3.85 -20.86 -21.99
C GLU A 230 4.49 -19.92 -20.96
N ALA A 231 5.33 -18.99 -21.42
CA ALA A 231 5.96 -17.99 -20.54
C ALA A 231 4.94 -17.18 -19.74
N TRP A 232 3.85 -16.77 -20.38
CA TRP A 232 2.79 -16.02 -19.71
C TRP A 232 2.09 -16.84 -18.64
N ARG A 233 1.78 -18.12 -18.91
CA ARG A 233 1.20 -19.03 -17.92
C ARG A 233 2.13 -19.18 -16.70
N GLN A 234 3.42 -19.42 -16.93
CA GLN A 234 4.41 -19.52 -15.85
C GLN A 234 4.51 -18.24 -15.03
N PHE A 235 4.51 -17.07 -15.68
CA PHE A 235 4.51 -15.77 -15.00
C PHE A 235 3.26 -15.55 -14.14
N GLU A 236 2.06 -15.82 -14.67
CA GLU A 236 0.81 -15.70 -13.93
C GLU A 236 0.73 -16.69 -12.75
N ASP A 237 1.26 -17.90 -12.90
CA ASP A 237 1.34 -18.86 -11.80
C ASP A 237 2.30 -18.38 -10.70
N GLY A 238 3.45 -17.81 -11.07
CA GLY A 238 4.34 -17.15 -10.12
C GLY A 238 3.66 -15.99 -9.36
N ARG A 239 2.81 -15.22 -10.04
CA ARG A 239 2.01 -14.15 -9.40
C ARG A 239 1.00 -14.69 -8.39
N LYS A 240 0.34 -15.82 -8.68
CA LYS A 240 -0.56 -16.48 -7.74
C LYS A 240 0.18 -16.98 -6.51
N VAL A 241 1.37 -17.57 -6.68
CA VAL A 241 2.22 -18.00 -5.55
C VAL A 241 2.60 -16.80 -4.68
N LEU A 242 2.99 -15.68 -5.29
CA LEU A 242 3.29 -14.45 -4.56
C LEU A 242 2.07 -13.95 -3.76
N GLN A 243 0.88 -13.99 -4.33
CA GLN A 243 -0.36 -13.65 -3.64
C GLN A 243 -0.62 -14.59 -2.45
N THR A 244 -0.44 -15.90 -2.62
CA THR A 244 -0.55 -16.88 -1.53
C THR A 244 0.43 -16.59 -0.40
N ASN A 245 1.67 -16.22 -0.72
CA ASN A 245 2.66 -15.87 0.30
C ASN A 245 2.27 -14.60 1.08
N ILE A 246 1.74 -13.58 0.40
CA ILE A 246 1.23 -12.37 1.06
C ILE A 246 0.09 -12.74 2.03
N LEU A 247 -0.85 -13.59 1.59
CA LEU A 247 -1.97 -14.02 2.43
C LEU A 247 -1.50 -14.85 3.63
N ALA A 248 -0.50 -15.72 3.46
CA ALA A 248 0.06 -16.53 4.54
C ALA A 248 0.82 -15.69 5.58
N GLU A 249 1.43 -14.58 5.18
CA GLU A 249 2.07 -13.65 6.13
C GLU A 249 1.07 -12.76 6.87
N VAL A 250 -0.09 -12.53 6.25
CA VAL A 250 -1.15 -11.70 6.82
C VAL A 250 -2.03 -12.48 7.77
N HIS A 251 -2.29 -13.78 7.54
CA HIS A 251 -3.21 -14.64 8.31
C HIS A 251 -2.49 -15.69 9.16
#